data_AF-A0A8T7DRP8-F1
#
_entry.id   AF-A0A8T7DRP8-F1
#
_cell.length_a   1.000
_cell.length_b   1.000
_cell.length_c   1.000
_cell.angle_alpha   90.00
_cell.angle_beta   90.00
_cell.angle_gamma   90.00
#
_symmetry.space_group_name_H-M   'P 1'
#
loop_
_entity.id
_entity.type
_entity.pdbx_description
1 polymer ?
#
loop_
_entity_poly.entity_id
_entity_poly.type
_entity_poly.pdbx_seq_one_letter_code
_entity_poly.pdbx_strand_id
1 'polypeptide(L)' 'DTHIGVRETGEAEEALQLLPNIEALGTRLYQRTAYRRSFSEGMAVFEQDPMGKAAREMKKLAKLLYL' A
#
# COMPACT_ATOMS: atom_id res chain seq x y z
N ASP A 1 1.03 1.72 -11.13
CA ASP A 1 0.09 2.44 -10.24
C ASP A 1 0.67 3.77 -9.68
N THR A 2 1.98 3.88 -9.42
CA THR A 2 2.56 5.09 -8.81
C THR A 2 2.72 6.27 -9.77
N HIS A 3 2.63 6.04 -11.08
CA HIS A 3 2.69 7.11 -12.07
C HIS A 3 1.30 7.73 -12.23
N ILE A 4 1.23 9.06 -12.21
CA ILE A 4 -0.03 9.82 -12.20
C ILE A 4 -0.93 9.57 -13.41
N GLY A 5 -0.36 9.10 -14.53
CA GLY A 5 -1.11 8.81 -15.76
C GLY A 5 -1.74 7.42 -15.84
N VAL A 6 -1.58 6.57 -14.82
CA VAL A 6 -2.17 5.22 -14.80
C VAL A 6 -3.62 5.32 -14.33
N ARG A 7 -4.56 5.21 -15.27
CA ARG A 7 -6.01 5.38 -15.01
C ARG A 7 -6.62 4.16 -14.33
N GLU A 8 -6.13 2.99 -14.69
CA GLU A 8 -6.58 1.68 -14.20
C GLU A 8 -6.51 1.59 -12.67
N THR A 9 -5.59 2.34 -12.06
CA THR A 9 -5.47 2.39 -10.60
C THR A 9 -6.63 3.15 -9.95
N GLY A 10 -7.09 4.24 -10.55
CA GLY A 10 -8.27 4.97 -10.09
C GLY A 10 -9.56 4.19 -10.36
N GLU A 11 -9.68 3.62 -11.56
CA GLU A 11 -10.82 2.78 -11.95
C GLU A 11 -10.98 1.57 -11.02
N ALA A 12 -9.87 0.93 -10.60
CA ALA A 12 -9.92 -0.14 -9.61
C ALA A 12 -10.37 0.34 -8.22
N GLU A 13 -9.98 1.55 -7.80
CA GLU A 13 -10.40 2.13 -6.52
C GLU A 13 -11.89 2.48 -6.52
N GLU A 14 -12.40 3.01 -7.63
CA GLU A 14 -13.83 3.23 -7.84
C GLU A 14 -14.61 1.90 -7.83
N ALA A 15 -14.10 0.87 -8.49
CA ALA A 15 -14.73 -0.45 -8.52
C ALA A 15 -14.82 -1.11 -7.13
N LEU A 16 -13.84 -0.88 -6.25
CA LEU A 16 -13.90 -1.36 -4.86
C LEU A 16 -15.10 -0.79 -4.10
N GLN A 17 -15.53 0.45 -4.40
CA GLN A 17 -16.69 1.08 -3.75
C GLN A 17 -18.02 0.46 -4.19
N LEU A 18 -18.03 -0.30 -5.29
CA LEU A 18 -19.23 -0.96 -5.82
C LEU A 18 -19.49 -2.32 -5.15
N LEU A 19 -18.55 -2.84 -4.36
CA LEU A 19 -18.67 -4.16 -3.75
C LEU A 19 -19.67 -4.13 -2.57
N PRO A 20 -20.69 -5.01 -2.56
CA PRO A 20 -21.66 -5.03 -1.47
C PRO A 20 -21.03 -5.58 -0.19
N ASN A 21 -21.38 -4.98 0.95
CA ASN A 21 -20.97 -5.40 2.30
C ASN A 21 -19.45 -5.37 2.55
N ILE A 22 -18.68 -4.62 1.75
CA ILE A 22 -17.24 -4.41 1.95
C ILE A 22 -16.98 -2.90 1.99
N GLU A 23 -16.22 -2.46 2.98
CA GLU A 23 -15.73 -1.08 3.07
C GLU A 23 -14.22 -1.05 2.84
N ALA A 24 -13.77 -0.26 1.85
CA ALA A 24 -12.36 -0.11 1.58
C ALA A 24 -11.71 0.86 2.59
N LEU A 25 -10.59 0.46 3.20
CA LEU A 25 -9.87 1.23 4.24
C LEU A 25 -9.25 2.57 3.77
N GLY A 26 -9.44 2.99 2.52
CA GLY A 26 -8.94 4.28 2.00
C GLY A 26 -7.41 4.45 2.08
N THR A 27 -6.66 3.35 2.15
CA THR A 27 -5.19 3.35 2.19
C THR A 27 -4.63 2.38 1.16
N ARG A 28 -3.55 2.80 0.47
CA ARG A 28 -2.94 2.02 -0.60
C ARG A 28 -1.51 1.64 -0.26
N LEU A 29 -1.20 0.36 -0.42
CA LEU A 29 0.16 -0.13 -0.57
C LEU A 29 0.46 -0.16 -2.07
N TYR A 30 1.33 0.75 -2.53
CA TYR A 30 1.60 0.87 -3.96
C TYR A 30 2.52 -0.28 -4.43
N GLN A 31 2.59 -0.51 -5.74
CA GLN A 31 3.57 -1.44 -6.30
C GLN A 31 4.98 -0.88 -6.15
N ARG A 32 5.68 -1.31 -5.10
CA ARG A 32 7.04 -0.87 -4.79
C ARG A 32 8.00 -2.05 -4.77
N THR A 33 9.14 -1.90 -5.44
CA THR A 33 10.23 -2.87 -5.39
C THR A 33 10.76 -3.10 -3.98
N ALA A 34 10.63 -2.10 -3.09
CA ALA A 34 11.00 -2.19 -1.68
C ALA A 34 10.28 -3.33 -0.94
N TYR A 35 8.98 -3.55 -1.17
CA TYR A 35 8.27 -4.68 -0.54
C TYR A 35 8.88 -6.02 -0.96
N ARG A 36 9.15 -6.20 -2.26
CA ARG A 36 9.78 -7.43 -2.76
C ARG A 36 11.18 -7.64 -2.17
N ARG A 37 11.98 -6.57 -2.11
CA ARG A 37 13.32 -6.62 -1.52
C ARG A 37 13.27 -6.99 -0.04
N SER A 38 12.31 -6.44 0.72
CA SER A 38 12.16 -6.75 2.14
C SER A 38 11.91 -8.25 2.38
N PHE A 39 11.03 -8.86 1.58
CA PHE A 39 10.82 -10.30 1.62
C PHE A 39 12.08 -11.09 1.26
N SER A 40 12.84 -10.69 0.23
CA SER A 40 14.07 -11.39 -0.17
C SER A 40 15.18 -11.30 0.89
N GLU A 41 15.22 -10.22 1.66
CA GLU A 41 16.24 -9.98 2.70
C GLU A 41 15.79 -10.45 4.10
N GLY A 42 14.57 -10.99 4.23
CA GLY A 42 14.07 -11.53 5.49
C GLY A 42 13.85 -10.48 6.58
N MET A 43 13.55 -9.23 6.21
CA MET A 43 13.33 -8.14 7.16
C MET A 43 12.11 -7.29 6.79
N ALA A 44 11.59 -6.55 7.77
CA ALA A 44 10.45 -5.68 7.54
C ALA A 44 10.85 -4.47 6.68
N VAL A 45 9.91 -3.98 5.87
CA VAL A 45 10.16 -2.86 4.95
C VAL A 45 10.57 -1.56 5.65
N PHE A 46 10.19 -1.39 6.92
CA PHE A 46 10.61 -0.24 7.74
C PHE A 46 11.97 -0.41 8.41
N GLU A 47 12.53 -1.62 8.44
CA GLU A 47 13.90 -1.87 8.91
C GLU A 47 14.91 -1.59 7.79
N GLN A 48 14.54 -1.85 6.53
CA GLN A 48 15.35 -1.56 5.34
C GLN A 48 15.58 -0.07 5.09
N ASP A 49 14.48 0.70 5.07
CA ASP A 49 14.50 2.15 4.89
C ASP A 49 13.35 2.76 5.70
N PRO A 50 13.61 3.15 6.95
CA PRO A 50 12.57 3.65 7.86
C PRO A 50 11.81 4.89 7.35
N MET A 51 12.42 5.68 6.46
CA MET A 51 11.88 6.92 5.90
C MET A 51 11.30 6.73 4.48
N GLY A 52 11.50 5.54 3.90
CA GLY A 52 11.05 5.17 2.58
C GLY A 52 9.53 5.24 2.42
N LYS A 53 9.07 5.38 1.17
CA LYS A 53 7.64 5.45 0.84
C LYS A 53 6.89 4.18 1.30
N ALA A 54 7.49 3.00 1.09
CA ALA A 54 6.92 1.73 1.49
C ALA A 54 6.82 1.58 3.02
N ALA A 55 7.82 2.05 3.76
CA ALA A 55 7.77 2.08 5.22
C ALA A 55 6.66 3.00 5.75
N ARG A 56 6.49 4.18 5.14
CA ARG A 56 5.40 5.11 5.50
C ARG A 56 4.01 4.53 5.22
N GLU A 57 3.85 3.86 4.08
CA GLU A 57 2.60 3.15 3.73
C GLU A 57 2.27 2.04 4.70
N MET A 58 3.24 1.17 5.01
CA MET A 58 3.05 0.08 5.96
C MET A 58 2.69 0.62 7.36
N LYS A 59 3.37 1.67 7.82
CA LYS A 59 3.05 2.34 9.09
C LYS A 59 1.65 2.95 9.08
N LYS A 60 1.22 3.57 7.97
CA LYS A 60 -0.15 4.09 7.81
C LYS A 60 -1.19 2.99 7.90
N LEU A 61 -0.96 1.86 7.21
CA LEU A 61 -1.85 0.70 7.29
C LEU A 61 -1.91 0.12 8.70
N ALA A 62 -0.76 -0.10 9.34
CA ALA A 62 -0.71 -0.61 10.71
C ALA A 62 -1.46 0.28 11.69
N LYS A 63 -1.34 1.61 11.54
CA LYS A 63 -2.12 2.57 12.32
C LYS A 63 -3.62 2.37 12.10
N LEU A 64 -4.10 2.29 10.85
CA LEU A 64 -5.53 2.11 10.57
C LEU A 64 -6.11 0.78 11.10
N LEU A 65 -5.30 -0.27 11.22
CA LEU A 65 -5.78 -1.58 11.65
C LEU A 65 -5.76 -1.80 13.17
N TYR A 66 -4.84 -1.14 13.88
CA TYR A 66 -4.52 -1.49 15.26
C TYR A 66 -4.43 -0.31 16.23
N LEU A 67 -4.59 0.94 15.74
CA LEU A 67 -4.52 2.17 16.55
C LEU A 67 -5.72 3.08 16.28
#